data_AF-A0AB37C2F5-F1
#
_entry.id   AF-A0AB37C2F5-F1
#
_cell.length_a   1.000
_cell.length_b   1.000
_cell.length_c   1.000
_cell.angle_alpha   90.00
_cell.angle_beta   90.00
_cell.angle_gamma   90.00
#
_symmetry.space_group_name_H-M   'P 1'
#
loop_
_entity.id
_entity.type
_entity.pdbx_description
1 polymer ?
#
loop_
_entity_poly.entity_id
_entity_poly.type
_entity_poly.pdbx_seq_one_letter_code
_entity_poly.pdbx_strand_id
1 'polypeptide(L)'
;MNNNNKKEEKKQDEIIVKCTEKKKKNPKFSNYISEFLSKSGQERVSTCGDFIMLLSDLKLENRKLHKANFCENRFCPMCSWRLSLKDSLEISILMEHLRKEENKEFIFLTLTTPNVKGEELEQAIKEYNKAFERLIKLKEVKSIVKGYIRKLEVTYQGEKYITKKLWRIKKDYYIKLGLKIGDLEPNYNTYNPHFHVVLVVNKSYFKKSNYYITQERWLELWKKS
;
A
#
# COMPACT_ATOMS: atom_id res chain seq x y z
N MET A 1 -4.33 -10.42 -43.94
CA MET A 1 -4.65 -9.94 -42.57
C MET A 1 -3.45 -9.18 -42.03
N ASN A 2 -3.58 -7.86 -41.90
CA ASN A 2 -2.48 -6.93 -41.63
C ASN A 2 -1.83 -7.15 -40.25
N ASN A 3 -0.50 -7.11 -40.20
CA ASN A 3 0.31 -7.25 -38.98
C ASN A 3 0.03 -6.15 -37.92
N ASN A 4 -0.58 -5.02 -38.33
CA ASN A 4 -0.99 -3.95 -37.41
C ASN A 4 -2.22 -4.33 -36.58
N ASN A 5 -3.26 -4.92 -37.20
CA ASN A 5 -4.45 -5.39 -36.47
C ASN A 5 -4.09 -6.42 -35.39
N LYS A 6 -3.13 -7.33 -35.67
CA LYS A 6 -2.64 -8.31 -34.67
C LYS A 6 -1.87 -7.68 -33.51
N LYS A 7 -1.20 -6.53 -33.71
CA LYS A 7 -0.52 -5.80 -32.63
C LYS A 7 -1.51 -4.99 -31.79
N GLU A 8 -2.57 -4.47 -32.42
CA GLU A 8 -3.65 -3.72 -31.78
C GLU A 8 -4.52 -4.63 -30.90
N GLU A 9 -4.91 -5.81 -31.40
CA GLU A 9 -5.59 -6.86 -30.62
C GLU A 9 -4.77 -7.24 -29.39
N LYS A 10 -3.47 -7.52 -29.56
CA LYS A 10 -2.57 -7.87 -28.43
C LYS A 10 -2.49 -6.79 -27.35
N LYS A 11 -2.40 -5.51 -27.71
CA LYS A 11 -2.36 -4.41 -26.71
C LYS A 11 -3.69 -4.26 -25.98
N GLN A 12 -4.81 -4.44 -26.69
CA GLN A 12 -6.14 -4.43 -26.09
C GLN A 12 -6.31 -5.62 -25.13
N ASP A 13 -5.86 -6.81 -25.53
CA ASP A 13 -5.85 -8.01 -24.71
C ASP A 13 -5.01 -7.84 -23.45
N GLU A 14 -3.82 -7.23 -23.54
CA GLU A 14 -2.96 -6.95 -22.37
C GLU A 14 -3.62 -6.02 -21.34
N ILE A 15 -4.32 -4.97 -21.80
CA ILE A 15 -5.04 -4.03 -20.92
C ILE A 15 -6.21 -4.75 -20.24
N ILE A 16 -6.96 -5.55 -21.01
CA ILE A 16 -8.09 -6.34 -20.51
C ILE A 16 -7.57 -7.30 -19.43
N VAL A 17 -6.55 -8.10 -19.74
CA VAL A 17 -5.94 -9.09 -18.81
C VAL A 17 -5.52 -8.46 -17.49
N LYS A 18 -4.87 -7.28 -17.50
CA LYS A 18 -4.45 -6.58 -16.28
C LYS A 18 -5.64 -6.16 -15.40
N CYS A 19 -6.73 -5.71 -16.02
CA CYS A 19 -7.94 -5.30 -15.30
C CYS A 19 -8.77 -6.50 -14.82
N THR A 20 -8.76 -7.61 -15.57
CA THR A 20 -9.59 -8.79 -15.33
C THR A 20 -9.41 -9.37 -13.93
N GLU A 21 -8.17 -9.52 -13.46
CA GLU A 21 -7.89 -10.11 -12.14
C GLU A 21 -8.42 -9.25 -10.98
N LYS A 22 -8.46 -7.92 -11.16
CA LYS A 22 -9.05 -7.01 -10.17
C LYS A 22 -10.57 -7.02 -10.26
N LYS A 23 -11.12 -7.05 -11.48
CA LYS A 23 -12.58 -7.08 -11.71
C LYS A 23 -13.22 -8.37 -11.19
N LYS A 24 -12.55 -9.53 -11.32
CA LYS A 24 -13.02 -10.82 -10.76
C LYS A 24 -13.24 -10.77 -9.24
N LYS A 25 -12.58 -9.86 -8.52
CA LYS A 25 -12.77 -9.67 -7.06
C LYS A 25 -13.98 -8.79 -6.72
N ASN A 26 -14.51 -8.06 -7.68
CA ASN A 26 -15.56 -7.07 -7.47
C ASN A 26 -16.90 -7.68 -7.02
N PRO A 27 -17.40 -8.81 -7.57
CA PRO A 27 -18.63 -9.42 -7.07
C PRO A 27 -18.54 -9.85 -5.61
N LYS A 28 -17.42 -10.49 -5.23
CA LYS A 28 -17.17 -10.89 -3.83
C LYS A 28 -17.13 -9.68 -2.90
N PHE A 29 -16.45 -8.60 -3.32
CA PHE A 29 -16.42 -7.35 -2.58
C PHE A 29 -17.82 -6.71 -2.44
N SER A 30 -18.58 -6.63 -3.54
CA SER A 30 -19.92 -6.05 -3.58
C SER A 30 -20.88 -6.75 -2.62
N ASN A 31 -20.81 -8.08 -2.52
CA ASN A 31 -21.62 -8.85 -1.59
C ASN A 31 -21.18 -8.65 -0.14
N TYR A 32 -19.86 -8.57 0.10
CA TYR A 32 -19.33 -8.39 1.45
C TYR A 32 -19.72 -7.04 2.08
N ILE A 33 -19.79 -5.99 1.28
CA ILE A 33 -20.06 -4.62 1.77
C ILE A 33 -21.54 -4.21 1.64
N SER A 34 -22.42 -5.08 1.14
CA SER A 34 -23.80 -4.70 0.79
C SER A 34 -24.59 -4.13 1.97
N GLU A 35 -24.38 -4.65 3.18
CA GLU A 35 -25.04 -4.19 4.41
C GLU A 35 -24.64 -2.76 4.81
N PHE A 36 -23.49 -2.28 4.33
CA PHE A 36 -22.96 -0.96 4.63
C PHE A 36 -23.26 0.07 3.52
N LEU A 37 -24.03 -0.30 2.50
CA LEU A 37 -24.32 0.56 1.34
C LEU A 37 -25.82 0.78 1.15
N SER A 38 -26.16 1.93 0.56
CA SER A 38 -27.50 2.14 -0.01
C SER A 38 -27.71 1.23 -1.23
N LYS A 39 -28.97 1.02 -1.64
CA LYS A 39 -29.30 0.29 -2.87
C LYS A 39 -28.55 0.83 -4.10
N SER A 40 -28.52 2.16 -4.25
CA SER A 40 -27.78 2.83 -5.32
C SER A 40 -26.27 2.67 -5.19
N GLY A 41 -25.73 2.67 -3.97
CA GLY A 41 -24.31 2.42 -3.71
C GLY A 41 -23.90 1.00 -4.09
N GLN A 42 -24.73 0.01 -3.76
CA GLN A 42 -24.50 -1.39 -4.12
C GLN A 42 -24.48 -1.60 -5.63
N GLU A 43 -25.43 -1.01 -6.36
CA GLU A 43 -25.47 -1.07 -7.83
C GLU A 43 -24.23 -0.43 -8.47
N ARG A 44 -23.79 0.73 -7.96
CA ARG A 44 -22.55 1.37 -8.42
C ARG A 44 -21.33 0.49 -8.18
N VAL A 45 -21.25 -0.16 -7.02
CA VAL A 45 -20.13 -1.05 -6.68
C VAL A 45 -20.15 -2.30 -7.55
N SER A 46 -21.30 -2.96 -7.73
CA SER A 46 -21.40 -4.19 -8.53
C SER A 46 -21.00 -3.95 -9.99
N THR A 47 -21.50 -2.85 -10.58
CA THR A 47 -21.24 -2.47 -11.97
C THR A 47 -19.90 -1.79 -12.20
N CYS A 48 -19.09 -1.56 -11.16
CA CYS A 48 -17.90 -0.74 -11.21
C CYS A 48 -16.90 -1.19 -12.30
N GLY A 49 -16.66 -0.34 -13.29
CA GLY A 49 -15.71 -0.58 -14.36
C GLY A 49 -16.19 -1.55 -15.45
N ASP A 50 -17.49 -1.84 -15.53
CA ASP A 50 -18.09 -2.58 -16.65
C ASP A 50 -18.19 -1.74 -17.92
N PHE A 51 -18.23 -0.42 -17.77
CA PHE A 51 -18.24 0.51 -18.89
C PHE A 51 -16.99 1.39 -18.87
N ILE A 52 -16.27 1.39 -19.99
CA ILE A 52 -15.12 2.26 -20.24
C ILE A 52 -15.21 2.79 -21.67
N MET A 53 -15.18 4.11 -21.80
CA MET A 53 -15.10 4.83 -23.07
C MET A 53 -13.75 5.54 -23.15
N LEU A 54 -13.00 5.23 -24.21
CA LEU A 54 -11.70 5.81 -24.51
C LEU A 54 -11.82 6.68 -25.76
N LEU A 55 -11.30 7.90 -25.70
CA LEU A 55 -11.02 8.68 -26.90
C LEU A 55 -9.69 8.19 -27.47
N SER A 56 -9.58 8.16 -28.78
CA SER A 56 -8.38 7.71 -29.47
C SER A 56 -8.04 8.62 -30.63
N ASP A 57 -6.75 8.71 -30.96
CA ASP A 57 -6.33 9.26 -32.24
C ASP A 57 -6.78 8.37 -33.41
N LEU A 58 -6.72 8.91 -34.64
CA LEU A 58 -7.13 8.20 -35.86
C LEU A 58 -6.38 6.87 -36.06
N LYS A 59 -5.17 6.77 -35.52
CA LYS A 59 -4.30 5.58 -35.63
C LYS A 59 -4.46 4.58 -34.49
N LEU A 60 -5.33 4.86 -33.52
CA LEU A 60 -5.52 4.05 -32.31
C LEU A 60 -4.27 3.82 -31.45
N GLU A 61 -3.23 4.64 -31.63
CA GLU A 61 -1.94 4.54 -30.94
C GLU A 61 -2.04 5.14 -29.53
N ASN A 62 -2.71 6.29 -29.42
CA ASN A 62 -2.88 7.02 -28.17
C ASN A 62 -4.35 7.00 -27.76
N ARG A 63 -4.61 6.42 -26.58
CA ARG A 63 -5.95 6.34 -25.99
C ARG A 63 -5.99 7.11 -24.69
N LYS A 64 -7.03 7.91 -24.50
CA LYS A 64 -7.30 8.64 -23.26
C LYS A 64 -8.66 8.21 -22.71
N LEU A 65 -8.70 7.90 -21.42
CA LEU A 65 -9.96 7.65 -20.74
C LEU A 65 -10.87 8.89 -20.79
N HIS A 66 -12.08 8.71 -21.31
CA HIS A 66 -13.07 9.79 -21.43
C HIS A 66 -14.24 9.63 -20.45
N LYS A 67 -14.82 8.43 -20.36
CA LYS A 67 -15.90 8.15 -19.40
C LYS A 67 -15.82 6.71 -18.91
N ALA A 68 -16.19 6.47 -17.66
CA ALA A 68 -16.32 5.14 -17.10
C ALA A 68 -17.21 5.15 -15.86
N ASN A 69 -17.76 4.00 -15.48
CA ASN A 69 -18.65 3.85 -14.34
C ASN A 69 -17.90 3.37 -13.07
N PHE A 70 -16.92 4.14 -12.60
CA PHE A 70 -16.22 3.79 -11.36
C PHE A 70 -17.06 4.13 -10.12
N CYS A 71 -17.07 3.22 -9.14
CA CYS A 71 -17.82 3.42 -7.90
C CYS A 71 -17.12 4.37 -6.91
N GLU A 72 -15.81 4.60 -7.09
CA GLU A 72 -14.95 5.45 -6.23
C GLU A 72 -14.88 5.00 -4.76
N ASN A 73 -15.43 3.83 -4.44
CA ASN A 73 -15.30 3.26 -3.12
C ASN A 73 -13.83 2.88 -2.85
N ARG A 74 -13.29 3.33 -1.72
CA ARG A 74 -11.90 3.13 -1.30
C ARG A 74 -11.48 1.65 -1.23
N PHE A 75 -12.42 0.76 -0.93
CA PHE A 75 -12.18 -0.68 -0.80
C PHE A 75 -12.47 -1.46 -2.10
N CYS A 76 -13.01 -0.80 -3.13
CA CYS A 76 -13.23 -1.45 -4.41
C CYS A 76 -11.87 -1.87 -5.03
N PRO A 77 -11.67 -3.15 -5.36
CA PRO A 77 -10.41 -3.64 -5.92
C PRO A 77 -9.99 -2.94 -7.21
N MET A 78 -10.96 -2.51 -8.03
CA MET A 78 -10.72 -1.77 -9.27
C MET A 78 -10.31 -0.32 -9.00
N CYS A 79 -11.11 0.41 -8.21
CA CYS A 79 -10.84 1.82 -7.92
C CYS A 79 -9.55 2.01 -7.11
N SER A 80 -9.34 1.19 -6.08
CA SER A 80 -8.14 1.24 -5.24
C SER A 80 -6.87 0.96 -6.05
N TRP A 81 -6.91 -0.01 -6.97
CA TRP A 81 -5.78 -0.30 -7.85
C TRP A 81 -5.49 0.85 -8.82
N ARG A 82 -6.51 1.41 -9.48
CA ARG A 82 -6.34 2.55 -10.39
C ARG A 82 -5.77 3.77 -9.67
N LEU A 83 -6.26 4.06 -8.47
CA LEU A 83 -5.72 5.12 -7.64
C LEU A 83 -4.25 4.85 -7.31
N SER A 84 -3.89 3.62 -6.93
CA SER A 84 -2.49 3.29 -6.64
C SER A 84 -1.53 3.48 -7.83
N LEU A 85 -2.00 3.26 -9.06
CA LEU A 85 -1.21 3.51 -10.27
C LEU A 85 -1.02 5.01 -10.51
N LYS A 86 -2.08 5.80 -10.33
CA LYS A 86 -2.03 7.26 -10.42
C LYS A 86 -1.06 7.82 -9.38
N ASP A 87 -1.24 7.45 -8.11
CA ASP A 87 -0.40 7.88 -7.00
C ASP A 87 1.07 7.50 -7.26
N SER A 88 1.34 6.29 -7.74
CA SER A 88 2.71 5.85 -8.06
C SER A 88 3.38 6.74 -9.10
N LEU A 89 2.67 7.17 -10.15
CA LEU A 89 3.20 8.06 -11.16
C LEU A 89 3.48 9.44 -10.57
N GLU A 90 2.51 10.03 -9.88
CA GLU A 90 2.64 11.34 -9.25
C GLU A 90 3.81 11.37 -8.26
N ILE A 91 3.92 10.37 -7.40
CA ILE A 91 5.02 10.23 -6.43
C ILE A 91 6.36 10.11 -7.16
N SER A 92 6.45 9.33 -8.24
CA SER A 92 7.71 9.17 -8.97
C SER A 92 8.22 10.48 -9.58
N ILE A 93 7.31 11.28 -10.15
CA ILE A 93 7.62 12.59 -10.73
C ILE A 93 8.06 13.56 -9.64
N LEU A 94 7.33 13.62 -8.53
CA LEU A 94 7.67 14.48 -7.39
C LEU A 94 9.03 14.10 -6.79
N MET A 95 9.29 12.80 -6.64
CA MET A 95 10.57 12.32 -6.12
C MET A 95 11.75 12.68 -7.03
N GLU A 96 11.57 12.57 -8.35
CA GLU A 96 12.59 12.95 -9.32
C GLU A 96 12.87 14.46 -9.30
N HIS A 97 11.82 15.28 -9.22
CA HIS A 97 11.95 16.73 -9.10
C HIS A 97 12.73 17.12 -7.84
N LEU A 98 12.36 16.59 -6.68
CA LEU A 98 13.05 16.86 -5.42
C LEU A 98 14.53 16.45 -5.44
N ARG A 99 14.89 15.39 -6.17
CA ARG A 99 16.30 14.98 -6.34
C ARG A 99 17.10 15.93 -7.21
N LYS A 100 16.51 16.39 -8.33
CA LYS A 100 17.20 17.20 -9.35
C LYS A 100 17.26 18.67 -8.95
N GLU A 101 16.13 19.24 -8.54
CA GLU A 101 15.98 20.69 -8.33
C GLU A 101 16.20 21.11 -6.87
N GLU A 102 15.78 20.28 -5.90
CA GLU A 102 15.87 20.64 -4.47
C GLU A 102 17.01 19.95 -3.70
N ASN A 103 17.83 19.16 -4.40
CA ASN A 103 18.97 18.44 -3.83
C ASN A 103 18.59 17.60 -2.58
N LYS A 104 17.44 16.94 -2.64
CA LYS A 104 16.93 16.03 -1.60
C LYS A 104 17.28 14.59 -1.89
N GLU A 105 17.13 13.75 -0.87
CA GLU A 105 17.19 12.30 -0.99
C GLU A 105 16.16 11.63 -0.06
N PHE A 106 15.95 10.32 -0.20
CA PHE A 106 14.86 9.63 0.49
C PHE A 106 15.33 8.50 1.40
N ILE A 107 14.60 8.31 2.49
CA ILE A 107 14.76 7.16 3.39
C ILE A 107 13.43 6.43 3.43
N PHE A 108 13.48 5.11 3.27
CA PHE A 108 12.33 4.25 3.50
C PHE A 108 12.38 3.71 4.93
N LEU A 109 11.34 4.01 5.72
CA LEU A 109 11.20 3.59 7.10
C LEU A 109 9.94 2.74 7.24
N THR A 110 10.09 1.52 7.76
CA THR A 110 8.95 0.68 8.15
C THR A 110 8.85 0.69 9.66
N LEU A 111 7.80 1.31 10.18
CA LEU A 111 7.48 1.31 11.60
C LEU A 111 6.47 0.19 11.82
N THR A 112 6.67 -0.65 12.83
CA THR A 112 5.74 -1.73 13.19
C THR A 112 5.41 -1.63 14.67
N THR A 113 4.25 -2.16 15.05
CA THR A 113 3.79 -2.27 16.43
C THR A 113 3.65 -3.75 16.81
N PRO A 114 3.45 -4.07 18.09
CA PRO A 114 2.96 -5.38 18.48
C PRO A 114 1.65 -5.74 17.78
N ASN A 115 1.37 -7.04 17.68
CA ASN A 115 0.10 -7.55 17.22
C ASN A 115 -1.01 -7.24 18.23
N VAL A 116 -2.20 -6.93 17.73
CA VAL A 116 -3.38 -6.59 18.54
C VAL A 116 -4.58 -7.46 18.13
N LYS A 117 -5.55 -7.62 19.03
CA LYS A 117 -6.81 -8.29 18.69
C LYS A 117 -7.69 -7.38 17.82
N GLY A 118 -8.66 -7.97 17.13
CA GLY A 118 -9.53 -7.24 16.20
C GLY A 118 -10.31 -6.10 16.89
N GLU A 119 -10.78 -6.36 18.11
CA GLU A 119 -11.51 -5.40 18.96
C GLU A 119 -10.67 -4.16 19.32
N GLU A 120 -9.36 -4.34 19.47
CA GLU A 120 -8.41 -3.28 19.88
C GLU A 120 -7.81 -2.54 18.68
N LEU A 121 -8.03 -3.04 17.45
CA LEU A 121 -7.34 -2.56 16.26
C LEU A 121 -7.60 -1.07 16.00
N GLU A 122 -8.84 -0.61 16.17
CA GLU A 122 -9.17 0.80 15.96
C GLU A 122 -8.41 1.70 16.95
N GLN A 123 -8.42 1.32 18.22
CA GLN A 123 -7.73 2.06 19.27
C GLN A 123 -6.21 2.06 19.05
N ALA A 124 -5.64 0.90 18.72
CA ALA A 124 -4.22 0.77 18.38
C ALA A 124 -3.84 1.67 17.19
N ILE A 125 -4.67 1.74 16.15
CA ILE A 125 -4.43 2.65 15.00
C ILE A 125 -4.46 4.12 15.44
N LYS A 126 -5.38 4.53 16.31
CA LYS A 126 -5.44 5.90 16.84
C LYS A 126 -4.18 6.25 17.62
N GLU A 127 -3.75 5.37 18.52
CA GLU A 127 -2.53 5.54 19.30
C GLU A 127 -1.29 5.57 18.41
N TYR A 128 -1.25 4.71 17.40
CA TYR A 128 -0.14 4.61 16.49
C TYR A 128 0.01 5.87 15.61
N ASN A 129 -1.09 6.45 15.15
CA ASN A 129 -1.05 7.75 14.46
C ASN A 129 -0.53 8.87 15.37
N LYS A 130 -0.93 8.90 16.65
CA LYS A 130 -0.43 9.88 17.62
C LYS A 130 1.07 9.69 17.88
N ALA A 131 1.53 8.44 18.02
CA ALA A 131 2.94 8.12 18.19
C ALA A 131 3.75 8.57 16.96
N PHE A 132 3.27 8.33 15.74
CA PHE A 132 3.93 8.83 14.53
C PHE A 132 4.03 10.36 14.50
N GLU A 133 2.96 11.06 14.90
CA GLU A 133 2.97 12.52 15.00
C GLU A 133 4.01 13.02 16.03
N ARG A 134 4.12 12.36 17.18
CA ARG A 134 5.14 12.66 18.19
C ARG A 134 6.54 12.44 17.64
N LEU A 135 6.80 11.30 16.96
CA LEU A 135 8.08 10.97 16.34
C LEU A 135 8.55 12.10 15.40
N ILE A 136 7.70 12.51 14.47
CA ILE A 136 8.05 13.54 13.47
C ILE A 136 8.29 14.91 14.11
N LYS A 137 7.63 15.20 15.24
CA LYS A 137 7.80 16.45 15.98
C LYS A 137 9.04 16.48 16.86
N LEU A 138 9.71 15.35 17.13
CA LEU A 138 10.95 15.32 17.90
C LEU A 138 12.00 16.22 17.24
N LYS A 139 12.72 17.03 18.04
CA LYS A 139 13.69 18.01 17.54
C LYS A 139 14.72 17.38 16.59
N GLU A 140 15.24 16.21 16.96
CA GLU A 140 16.19 15.43 16.17
C GLU A 140 15.61 15.08 14.79
N VAL A 141 14.41 14.46 14.76
CA VAL A 141 13.72 14.06 13.53
C VAL A 141 13.32 15.28 12.69
N LYS A 142 12.70 16.28 13.30
CA LYS A 142 12.25 17.53 12.65
C LYS A 142 13.40 18.29 11.99
N SER A 143 14.61 18.22 12.56
CA SER A 143 15.78 18.88 11.98
C SER A 143 16.20 18.25 10.64
N ILE A 144 15.98 16.94 10.48
CA ILE A 144 16.43 16.14 9.35
C ILE A 144 15.32 15.98 8.29
N VAL A 145 14.13 15.59 8.72
CA VAL A 145 12.99 15.27 7.85
C VAL A 145 12.33 16.55 7.35
N LYS A 146 12.30 16.73 6.02
CA LYS A 146 11.72 17.91 5.34
C LYS A 146 10.28 17.68 4.88
N GLY A 147 9.90 16.42 4.73
CA GLY A 147 8.57 15.99 4.34
C GLY A 147 8.49 14.48 4.38
N TYR A 148 7.28 13.94 4.23
CA TYR A 148 7.10 12.50 4.16
C TYR A 148 5.80 12.13 3.44
N ILE A 149 5.80 10.92 2.88
CA ILE A 149 4.59 10.20 2.48
C ILE A 149 4.50 8.97 3.37
N ARG A 150 3.31 8.64 3.87
CA ARG A 150 3.10 7.46 4.70
C ARG A 150 1.87 6.68 4.27
N LYS A 151 1.92 5.37 4.48
CA LYS A 151 0.78 4.47 4.30
C LYS A 151 0.67 3.53 5.50
N LEU A 152 -0.53 3.45 6.07
CA LEU A 152 -0.87 2.44 7.07
C LEU A 152 -1.26 1.15 6.33
N GLU A 153 -0.62 0.05 6.71
CA GLU A 153 -0.98 -1.29 6.28
C GLU A 153 -1.29 -2.14 7.51
N VAL A 154 -2.26 -3.04 7.39
CA VAL A 154 -2.64 -3.97 8.45
C VAL A 154 -2.55 -5.37 7.88
N THR A 155 -1.68 -6.19 8.47
CA THR A 155 -1.61 -7.63 8.14
C THR A 155 -2.42 -8.43 9.15
N TYR A 156 -3.13 -9.45 8.66
CA TYR A 156 -3.94 -10.35 9.48
C TYR A 156 -3.32 -11.75 9.49
N GLN A 157 -3.15 -12.32 10.68
CA GLN A 157 -2.73 -13.71 10.82
C GLN A 157 -3.94 -14.61 11.03
N GLY A 158 -4.44 -15.20 9.94
CA GLY A 158 -5.61 -16.09 9.93
C GLY A 158 -5.27 -17.58 10.02
N GLU A 159 -4.01 -17.96 9.91
CA GLU A 159 -3.59 -19.36 9.99
C GLU A 159 -3.49 -19.79 11.46
N LYS A 160 -4.26 -20.81 11.85
CA LYS A 160 -4.28 -21.32 13.24
C LYS A 160 -3.03 -22.10 13.60
N TYR A 161 -2.46 -22.81 12.62
CA TYR A 161 -1.28 -23.65 12.80
C TYR A 161 -0.13 -23.17 11.91
N ILE A 162 1.11 -23.43 12.33
CA ILE A 162 2.30 -23.09 11.57
C ILE A 162 2.36 -23.96 10.32
N THR A 163 2.07 -23.36 9.17
CA THR A 163 2.13 -24.02 7.86
C THR A 163 3.55 -24.03 7.29
N LYS A 164 3.82 -24.91 6.31
CA LYS A 164 5.08 -24.89 5.54
C LYS A 164 5.36 -23.50 4.92
N LYS A 165 4.31 -22.80 4.49
CA LYS A 165 4.38 -21.45 3.93
C LYS A 165 4.83 -20.44 4.98
N LEU A 166 4.22 -20.46 6.16
CA LEU A 166 4.61 -19.57 7.27
C LEU A 166 6.04 -19.86 7.73
N TRP A 167 6.41 -21.12 7.87
CA TRP A 167 7.76 -21.54 8.25
C TRP A 167 8.83 -20.98 7.30
N ARG A 168 8.58 -21.00 5.98
CA ARG A 168 9.51 -20.43 4.99
C ARG A 168 9.77 -18.93 5.20
N ILE A 169 8.78 -18.20 5.71
CA ILE A 169 8.84 -16.74 5.86
C ILE A 169 9.40 -16.34 7.24
N LYS A 170 9.00 -17.06 8.30
CA LYS A 170 9.25 -16.69 9.70
C LYS A 170 10.10 -17.73 10.46
N LYS A 171 10.97 -18.45 9.74
CA LYS A 171 11.76 -19.56 10.29
C LYS A 171 12.48 -19.19 11.59
N ASP A 172 13.26 -18.12 11.58
CA ASP A 172 14.08 -17.72 12.73
C ASP A 172 13.23 -17.29 13.94
N TYR A 173 12.07 -16.68 13.68
CA TYR A 173 11.10 -16.33 14.72
C TYR A 173 10.55 -17.58 15.43
N TYR A 174 10.14 -18.60 14.66
CA TYR A 174 9.63 -19.84 15.25
C TYR A 174 10.74 -20.64 15.96
N ILE A 175 11.94 -20.70 15.39
CA ILE A 175 13.09 -21.36 16.01
C ILE A 175 13.43 -20.71 17.36
N LYS A 176 13.44 -19.38 17.43
CA LYS A 176 13.70 -18.64 18.68
C LYS A 176 12.67 -18.96 19.77
N LEU A 177 11.44 -19.29 19.38
CA LEU A 177 10.35 -19.67 20.28
C LEU A 177 10.27 -21.19 20.54
N GLY A 178 11.12 -22.00 19.92
CA GLY A 178 11.09 -23.46 20.04
C GLY A 178 9.89 -24.13 19.35
N LEU A 179 9.27 -23.45 18.38
CA LEU A 179 8.09 -23.94 17.66
C LEU A 179 8.47 -24.69 16.38
N LYS A 180 7.61 -25.61 15.95
CA LYS A 180 7.74 -26.41 14.71
C LYS A 180 6.49 -26.33 13.84
N ILE A 181 6.62 -26.80 12.61
CA ILE A 181 5.49 -26.92 11.68
C ILE A 181 4.41 -27.81 12.30
N GLY A 182 3.17 -27.33 12.30
CA GLY A 182 2.03 -27.99 12.93
C GLY A 182 1.67 -27.47 14.32
N ASP A 183 2.56 -26.75 15.00
CA ASP A 183 2.23 -26.12 16.28
C ASP A 183 1.26 -24.94 16.09
N LEU A 184 0.65 -24.48 17.19
CA LEU A 184 -0.22 -23.31 17.20
C LEU A 184 0.57 -22.04 16.84
N GLU A 185 0.01 -21.23 15.95
CA GLU A 185 0.59 -19.92 15.62
C GLU A 185 0.36 -18.93 16.78
N PRO A 186 1.43 -18.39 17.40
CA PRO A 186 1.30 -17.52 18.57
C PRO A 186 0.51 -16.24 18.27
N ASN A 187 0.53 -15.75 17.03
CA ASN A 187 -0.19 -14.57 16.61
C ASN A 187 -1.54 -14.90 15.95
N TYR A 188 -2.09 -16.09 16.16
CA TYR A 188 -3.35 -16.48 15.52
C TYR A 188 -4.48 -15.51 15.87
N ASN A 189 -5.24 -15.14 14.84
CA ASN A 189 -6.36 -14.22 14.92
C ASN A 189 -5.98 -12.86 15.52
N THR A 190 -4.84 -12.33 15.08
CA THR A 190 -4.37 -10.98 15.44
C THR A 190 -4.04 -10.16 14.20
N TYR A 191 -3.94 -8.86 14.40
CA TYR A 191 -3.66 -7.87 13.39
C TYR A 191 -2.37 -7.15 13.72
N ASN A 192 -1.54 -6.89 12.71
CA ASN A 192 -0.30 -6.12 12.86
C ASN A 192 -0.37 -4.85 11.99
N PRO A 193 -0.71 -3.70 12.59
CA PRO A 193 -0.62 -2.42 11.91
C PRO A 193 0.83 -1.96 11.79
N HIS A 194 1.22 -1.46 10.61
CA HIS A 194 2.55 -0.92 10.36
C HIS A 194 2.49 0.24 9.38
N PHE A 195 3.42 1.19 9.50
CA PHE A 195 3.56 2.29 8.56
C PHE A 195 4.72 2.00 7.62
N HIS A 196 4.47 2.19 6.33
CA HIS A 196 5.52 2.40 5.34
C HIS A 196 5.63 3.90 5.10
N VAL A 197 6.82 4.44 5.33
CA VAL A 197 7.07 5.88 5.29
C VAL A 197 8.25 6.16 4.37
N VAL A 198 8.04 7.04 3.39
CA VAL A 198 9.11 7.63 2.60
C VAL A 198 9.37 9.00 3.19
N LEU A 199 10.54 9.19 3.82
CA LEU A 199 10.99 10.45 4.38
C LEU A 199 11.84 11.20 3.37
N VAL A 200 11.66 12.51 3.28
CA VAL A 200 12.50 13.42 2.48
C VAL A 200 13.56 14.02 3.39
N VAL A 201 14.83 13.90 3.01
CA VAL A 201 15.98 14.45 3.74
C VAL A 201 16.91 15.22 2.80
N ASN A 202 17.82 16.01 3.36
CA ASN A 202 18.86 16.63 2.55
C ASN A 202 19.85 15.56 2.05
N LYS A 203 20.42 15.73 0.84
CA LYS A 203 21.42 14.80 0.26
C LYS A 203 22.67 14.59 1.13
N SER A 204 22.94 15.51 2.06
CA SER A 204 24.01 15.39 3.06
C SER A 204 23.75 14.37 4.16
N TYR A 205 22.51 13.86 4.29
CA TYR A 205 22.12 12.90 5.34
C TYR A 205 23.03 11.68 5.39
N PHE A 206 23.33 11.08 4.24
CA PHE A 206 24.20 9.90 4.15
C PHE A 206 25.70 10.22 4.17
N LYS A 207 26.07 11.50 4.18
CA LYS A 207 27.48 11.94 4.07
C LYS A 207 28.03 12.51 5.37
N LYS A 208 27.17 13.08 6.21
CA LYS A 208 27.57 13.74 7.46
C LYS A 208 27.04 12.93 8.64
N SER A 209 27.94 12.40 9.46
CA SER A 209 27.62 11.62 10.66
C SER A 209 26.63 12.34 11.58
N ASN A 210 26.75 13.66 11.73
CA ASN A 210 25.90 14.48 12.61
C ASN A 210 24.42 14.55 12.20
N TYR A 211 24.07 14.14 10.97
CA TYR A 211 22.69 14.09 10.49
C TYR A 211 22.16 12.68 10.32
N TYR A 212 23.03 11.67 10.27
CA TYR A 212 22.63 10.30 10.06
C TYR A 212 22.03 9.72 11.34
N ILE A 213 20.82 9.16 11.24
CA ILE A 213 20.16 8.45 12.35
C ILE A 213 20.28 6.96 12.05
N THR A 214 20.97 6.23 12.93
CA THR A 214 21.13 4.77 12.79
C THR A 214 19.81 4.04 12.97
N GLN A 215 19.75 2.79 12.53
CA GLN A 215 18.56 1.95 12.71
C GLN A 215 18.21 1.79 14.19
N GLU A 216 19.21 1.58 15.06
CA GLU A 216 19.02 1.47 16.50
C GLU A 216 18.44 2.76 17.07
N ARG A 217 18.94 3.91 16.62
CA ARG A 217 18.43 5.21 17.07
C ARG A 217 16.99 5.45 16.59
N TRP A 218 16.66 5.09 15.35
CA TRP A 218 15.27 5.12 14.87
C TRP A 218 14.35 4.26 15.73
N LEU A 219 14.81 3.06 16.13
CA LEU A 219 14.04 2.17 17.00
C LEU A 219 13.83 2.78 18.39
N GLU A 220 14.84 3.42 18.98
CA GLU A 220 14.72 4.11 20.26
C GLU A 220 13.73 5.28 20.20
N LEU A 221 13.86 6.13 19.17
CA LEU A 221 12.96 7.27 18.97
C LEU A 221 11.53 6.79 18.78
N TRP A 222 11.36 5.69 18.04
CA TRP A 222 10.06 5.08 17.82
C TRP A 222 9.43 4.55 19.11
N LYS A 223 10.19 3.80 19.92
CA LYS A 223 9.71 3.27 21.21
C LYS A 223 9.35 4.36 22.22
N LYS A 224 9.98 5.53 22.14
CA LYS A 224 9.70 6.69 23.01
C LYS A 224 8.50 7.53 22.53
N SER A 225 8.14 7.38 21.27
CA SER A 225 7.05 8.13 20.64
C SER A 225 5.72 7.47 20.94
#